data_AF-A0A6P0H8E5-F1
#
_entry.id   AF-A0A6P0H8E5-F1
#
_cell.length_a   1.000
_cell.length_b   1.000
_cell.length_c   1.000
_cell.angle_alpha   90.00
_cell.angle_beta   90.00
_cell.angle_gamma   90.00
#
_symmetry.space_group_name_H-M   'P 1'
#
loop_
_entity.id
_entity.type
_entity.pdbx_description
1 polymer ?
#
loop_
_entity_poly.entity_id
_entity_poly.type
_entity_poly.pdbx_seq_one_letter_code
_entity_poly.pdbx_strand_id
1 'polypeptide(L)'
;MVVDAGEVGDSWLSRWDSLQLFTPRRFSQLPGGRFPAGPTPTPSRTEMAGYLRDYAARLGVPVRTGTPVTRLTRPPDGFCAQTPDGPVRARQVVLAVGPFTRPQLPAAAQQLDPAVHQFHSADHHRPADVPPGPVLVVGGGNSAAQLAVELAATHQVTVVAPREPRFLPERRWGVGLYWWLLLSGLLNAGSDSQVARGVRRRGDAIIGRDLARLRDDGAVGWLTGRVVGAQGTALRLDDGRTVEVSAVLWRTGSLPETGWIDVPGALDDAGLPMHDRGASPVPGLHWMGLPWQTRVNSSIIDGVDRDARRTARRIRDGVPALGK
;
A
#
# COMPACT_ATOMS: atom_id res chain seq x y z
N MET A 1 -16.34 18.04 2.60
CA MET A 1 -15.51 17.92 3.80
C MET A 1 -14.74 16.62 3.72
N VAL A 2 -13.48 16.60 4.16
CA VAL A 2 -12.67 15.41 4.33
C VAL A 2 -12.39 15.22 5.81
N VAL A 3 -12.43 13.99 6.30
CA VAL A 3 -12.00 13.62 7.65
C VAL A 3 -10.84 12.64 7.53
N ASP A 4 -9.80 12.83 8.33
CA ASP A 4 -8.62 11.98 8.35
C ASP A 4 -8.25 11.68 9.81
N ALA A 5 -7.80 10.45 10.07
CA ALA A 5 -7.36 10.04 11.40
C ALA A 5 -6.04 10.71 11.80
N GLY A 6 -5.17 10.97 10.82
CA GLY A 6 -3.87 11.61 11.02
C GLY A 6 -3.82 13.00 10.40
N GLU A 7 -2.60 13.50 10.28
CA GLU A 7 -2.29 14.73 9.57
C GLU A 7 -2.22 14.51 8.05
N VAL A 8 -2.36 15.57 7.27
CA VAL A 8 -2.22 15.45 5.80
C VAL A 8 -0.79 14.97 5.46
N GLY A 9 -0.72 13.81 4.81
CA GLY A 9 0.54 13.16 4.43
C GLY A 9 1.07 12.14 5.45
N ASP A 10 0.37 11.94 6.58
CA ASP A 10 0.82 11.08 7.68
C ASP A 10 1.09 9.63 7.25
N SER A 11 0.28 9.08 6.33
CA SER A 11 0.49 7.73 5.78
C SER A 11 1.85 7.51 5.11
N TRP A 12 2.50 8.59 4.66
CA TRP A 12 3.87 8.56 4.14
C TRP A 12 4.89 8.75 5.25
N LEU A 13 4.60 9.65 6.20
CA LEU A 13 5.49 9.91 7.32
C LEU A 13 5.59 8.71 8.28
N SER A 14 4.56 7.88 8.36
CA SER A 14 4.57 6.64 9.16
C SER A 14 5.45 5.53 8.58
N ARG A 15 6.01 5.71 7.37
CA ARG A 15 6.90 4.73 6.74
C ARG A 15 8.36 4.92 7.19
N TRP A 16 9.19 3.92 6.89
CA TRP A 16 10.60 3.93 7.23
C TRP A 16 11.38 5.11 6.64
N ASP A 17 12.42 5.55 7.35
CA ASP A 17 13.13 6.80 7.11
C ASP A 17 13.75 6.88 5.72
N SER A 18 14.30 5.77 5.24
CA SER A 18 14.95 5.71 3.92
C SER A 18 13.97 5.57 2.76
N LEU A 19 12.65 5.51 2.99
CA LEU A 19 11.67 5.28 1.94
C LEU A 19 11.81 6.32 0.82
N GLN A 20 12.16 5.79 -0.35
CA GLN A 20 12.15 6.48 -1.64
C GLN A 20 11.09 5.84 -2.52
N LEU A 21 10.30 6.68 -3.18
CA LEU A 21 9.37 6.20 -4.20
C LEU A 21 10.17 5.59 -5.37
N PHE A 22 9.58 4.62 -6.04
CA PHE A 22 10.12 4.07 -7.30
C PHE A 22 9.56 4.80 -8.54
N THR A 23 8.69 5.79 -8.34
CA THR A 23 8.08 6.61 -9.39
C THR A 23 8.79 7.98 -9.47
N PRO A 24 9.30 8.39 -10.65
CA PRO A 24 9.94 9.70 -10.81
C PRO A 24 9.03 10.87 -10.43
N ARG A 25 9.62 11.95 -9.89
CA ARG A 25 8.88 13.14 -9.40
C ARG A 25 7.78 13.63 -10.34
N ARG A 26 8.08 13.74 -11.64
CA ARG A 26 7.12 14.21 -12.66
C ARG A 26 5.86 13.34 -12.82
N PHE A 27 5.89 12.11 -12.32
CA PHE A 27 4.78 11.16 -12.32
C PHE A 27 4.22 10.91 -10.92
N SER A 28 4.80 11.52 -9.88
CA SER A 28 4.32 11.42 -8.50
C SER A 28 3.46 12.62 -8.10
N GLN A 29 2.77 13.23 -9.06
CA GLN A 29 1.98 14.44 -8.87
C GLN A 29 0.49 14.20 -9.10
N LEU A 30 -0.33 14.87 -8.30
CA LEU A 30 -1.78 14.97 -8.43
C LEU A 30 -2.19 16.04 -9.47
N PRO A 31 -3.43 15.99 -9.97
CA PRO A 31 -3.93 16.88 -11.02
C PRO A 31 -3.80 18.36 -10.70
N GLY A 32 -3.28 19.14 -11.64
CA GLY A 32 -3.07 20.58 -11.44
C GLY A 32 -1.91 20.93 -10.49
N GLY A 33 -1.23 19.94 -9.93
CA GLY A 33 -0.02 20.13 -9.15
C GLY A 33 1.24 19.85 -9.97
N ARG A 34 2.35 20.45 -9.58
CA ARG A 34 3.69 20.10 -10.04
C ARG A 34 4.49 19.59 -8.85
N PHE A 35 5.11 18.43 -8.97
CA PHE A 35 6.02 17.96 -7.92
C PHE A 35 7.30 18.82 -7.92
N PRO A 36 7.75 19.34 -6.76
CA PRO A 36 8.97 20.14 -6.68
C PRO A 36 10.22 19.38 -7.15
N ALA A 37 11.20 20.11 -7.69
CA ALA A 37 12.54 19.58 -7.88
C ALA A 37 13.15 19.21 -6.53
N GLY A 38 14.06 18.24 -6.53
CA GLY A 38 14.77 17.81 -5.33
C GLY A 38 16.06 17.07 -5.67
N PRO A 39 16.81 16.62 -4.65
CA PRO A 39 18.17 16.11 -4.82
C PRO A 39 18.23 14.76 -5.57
N THR A 40 17.15 13.99 -5.52
CA THR A 40 17.02 12.65 -6.11
C THR A 40 16.00 12.63 -7.25
N PRO A 41 16.08 11.70 -8.22
CA PRO A 41 15.09 11.59 -9.31
C PRO A 41 13.67 11.20 -8.86
N THR A 42 13.57 10.50 -7.74
CA THR A 42 12.32 10.06 -7.10
C THR A 42 12.17 10.75 -5.74
N PRO A 43 10.94 11.02 -5.27
CA PRO A 43 10.74 11.71 -4.00
C PRO A 43 10.89 10.77 -2.80
N SER A 44 11.34 11.34 -1.68
CA SER A 44 11.31 10.68 -0.36
C SER A 44 9.90 10.67 0.23
N ARG A 45 9.72 9.94 1.34
CA ARG A 45 8.48 9.99 2.14
C ARG A 45 8.12 11.40 2.62
N THR A 46 9.12 12.19 3.03
CA THR A 46 8.92 13.55 3.57
C THR A 46 8.55 14.53 2.48
N GLU A 47 9.16 14.40 1.29
CA GLU A 47 8.81 15.22 0.12
C GLU A 47 7.40 14.92 -0.38
N MET A 48 7.00 13.64 -0.40
CA MET A 48 5.63 13.25 -0.77
C MET A 48 4.60 13.77 0.24
N ALA A 49 4.86 13.65 1.53
CA ALA A 49 4.00 14.19 2.57
C ALA A 49 3.85 15.72 2.47
N GLY A 50 4.97 16.44 2.30
CA GLY A 50 4.99 17.89 2.09
C GLY A 50 4.20 18.29 0.85
N TYR A 51 4.39 17.59 -0.27
CA TYR A 51 3.63 17.80 -1.50
C TYR A 51 2.11 17.67 -1.28
N LEU A 52 1.65 16.65 -0.55
CA LEU A 52 0.22 16.45 -0.26
C LEU A 52 -0.35 17.55 0.64
N ARG A 53 0.42 18.01 1.63
CA ARG A 53 0.04 19.13 2.49
C ARG A 53 -0.16 20.41 1.70
N ASP A 54 0.82 20.76 0.85
CA ASP A 54 0.74 21.93 -0.03
C ASP A 54 -0.41 21.80 -1.04
N TYR A 55 -0.62 20.59 -1.56
CA TYR A 55 -1.72 20.32 -2.49
C TYR A 55 -3.09 20.51 -1.83
N ALA A 56 -3.29 19.98 -0.62
CA ALA A 56 -4.53 20.16 0.14
C ALA A 56 -4.78 21.65 0.49
N ALA A 57 -3.75 22.36 0.92
CA ALA A 57 -3.83 23.79 1.22
C ALA A 57 -4.26 24.62 -0.02
N ARG A 58 -3.67 24.34 -1.19
CA ARG A 58 -4.04 25.01 -2.45
C ARG A 58 -5.47 24.72 -2.91
N LEU A 59 -5.98 23.52 -2.63
CA LEU A 59 -7.35 23.16 -2.99
C LEU A 59 -8.40 23.89 -2.13
N GLY A 60 -8.03 24.40 -0.96
CA GLY A 60 -8.96 25.07 -0.04
C GLY A 60 -10.06 24.15 0.48
N VAL A 61 -9.88 22.82 0.42
CA VAL A 61 -10.86 21.85 0.89
C VAL A 61 -10.72 21.72 2.42
N PRO A 62 -11.81 21.83 3.19
CA PRO A 62 -11.75 21.61 4.63
C PRO A 62 -11.43 20.14 4.92
N VAL A 63 -10.23 19.89 5.42
CA VAL A 63 -9.76 18.61 5.95
C VAL A 63 -9.73 18.71 7.47
N ARG A 64 -10.51 17.87 8.15
CA ARG A 64 -10.46 17.70 9.60
C ARG A 64 -9.48 16.57 9.91
N THR A 65 -8.28 16.91 10.34
CA THR A 65 -7.25 15.96 10.78
C THR A 65 -7.52 15.52 12.22
N GLY A 66 -6.81 14.49 12.69
CA GLY A 66 -6.97 13.98 14.06
C GLY A 66 -8.39 13.47 14.36
N THR A 67 -9.17 13.13 13.33
CA THR A 67 -10.59 12.78 13.42
C THR A 67 -10.79 11.33 12.94
N PRO A 68 -10.31 10.32 13.69
CA PRO A 68 -10.50 8.92 13.32
C PRO A 68 -11.98 8.55 13.31
N VAL A 69 -12.45 8.00 12.19
CA VAL A 69 -13.79 7.43 12.11
C VAL A 69 -13.77 6.04 12.73
N THR A 70 -14.51 5.84 13.82
CA THR A 70 -14.55 4.57 14.57
C THR A 70 -15.68 3.65 14.15
N ARG A 71 -16.75 4.22 13.56
CA ARG A 71 -17.86 3.46 12.99
C ARG A 71 -18.57 4.24 11.90
N LEU A 72 -18.89 3.60 10.79
CA LEU A 72 -19.75 4.14 9.74
C LEU A 72 -21.02 3.31 9.64
N THR A 73 -22.17 3.96 9.73
CA THR A 73 -23.50 3.33 9.60
C THR A 73 -24.33 4.03 8.52
N ARG A 74 -25.41 3.38 8.08
CA ARG A 74 -26.36 3.94 7.09
C ARG A 74 -27.80 3.94 7.62
N PRO A 75 -28.17 4.92 8.46
CA PRO A 75 -29.57 5.15 8.84
C PRO A 75 -30.45 5.57 7.64
N PRO A 76 -31.79 5.64 7.79
CA PRO A 76 -32.70 6.00 6.69
C PRO A 76 -32.42 7.36 6.02
N ASP A 77 -31.81 8.30 6.75
CA ASP A 77 -31.53 9.66 6.29
C ASP A 77 -30.15 9.84 5.61
N GLY A 78 -29.37 8.75 5.47
CA GLY A 78 -28.07 8.76 4.78
C GLY A 78 -27.01 7.97 5.52
N PHE A 79 -25.80 8.51 5.59
CA PHE A 79 -24.67 7.93 6.31
C PHE A 79 -24.34 8.72 7.56
N CYS A 80 -23.92 8.01 8.61
CA CYS A 80 -23.47 8.57 9.87
C CYS A 80 -22.12 7.96 10.26
N ALA A 81 -21.08 8.78 10.28
CA ALA A 81 -19.73 8.43 10.73
C ALA A 81 -19.53 8.90 12.18
N GLN A 82 -19.19 7.99 13.08
CA GLN A 82 -18.85 8.30 14.47
C GLN A 82 -17.39 8.77 14.54
N THR A 83 -17.15 9.91 15.18
CA THR A 83 -15.82 10.48 15.40
C THR A 83 -15.72 11.03 16.84
N PRO A 84 -14.51 11.33 17.36
CA PRO A 84 -14.33 11.87 18.71
C PRO A 84 -15.08 13.19 18.96
N ASP A 85 -15.20 14.03 17.94
CA ASP A 85 -15.88 15.34 18.02
C ASP A 85 -17.40 15.26 17.79
N GLY A 86 -17.95 14.04 17.71
CA GLY A 86 -19.35 13.79 17.43
C GLY A 86 -19.63 13.36 15.99
N PRO A 87 -20.88 12.94 15.70
CA PRO A 87 -21.22 12.28 14.45
C PRO A 87 -21.17 13.23 13.25
N VAL A 88 -20.62 12.74 12.14
CA VAL A 88 -20.64 13.40 10.83
C VAL A 88 -21.70 12.73 9.95
N ARG A 89 -22.68 13.50 9.47
CA ARG A 89 -23.73 13.01 8.58
C ARG A 89 -23.47 13.42 7.14
N ALA A 90 -23.74 12.51 6.20
CA ALA A 90 -23.59 12.76 4.77
C ALA A 90 -24.59 11.95 3.94
N ARG A 91 -25.00 12.47 2.78
CA ARG A 91 -25.78 11.71 1.79
C ARG A 91 -24.91 10.87 0.86
N GLN A 92 -23.65 11.27 0.70
CA GLN A 92 -22.66 10.65 -0.18
C GLN A 92 -21.37 10.47 0.62
N VAL A 93 -20.79 9.28 0.61
CA VAL A 93 -19.55 8.94 1.30
C VAL A 93 -18.56 8.36 0.31
N VAL A 94 -17.33 8.86 0.32
CA VAL A 94 -16.20 8.31 -0.43
C VAL A 94 -15.20 7.76 0.57
N LEU A 95 -14.98 6.45 0.54
CA LEU A 95 -13.99 5.74 1.34
C LEU A 95 -12.66 5.72 0.60
N ALA A 96 -11.72 6.54 1.06
CA ALA A 96 -10.38 6.72 0.48
C ALA A 96 -9.26 6.33 1.47
N VAL A 97 -9.49 5.30 2.28
CA VAL A 97 -8.63 4.92 3.42
C VAL A 97 -7.42 4.05 3.06
N GLY A 98 -7.21 3.81 1.76
CA GLY A 98 -6.11 2.99 1.27
C GLY A 98 -6.34 1.47 1.45
N PRO A 99 -5.65 0.63 0.66
CA PRO A 99 -5.92 -0.80 0.64
C PRO A 99 -4.98 -1.66 1.51
N PHE A 100 -3.99 -1.05 2.16
CA PHE A 100 -2.87 -1.75 2.81
C PHE A 100 -2.65 -1.28 4.25
N THR A 101 -3.70 -1.24 5.06
CA THR A 101 -3.64 -0.69 6.43
C THR A 101 -3.51 -1.76 7.51
N ARG A 102 -4.02 -2.97 7.28
CA ARG A 102 -3.95 -4.09 8.23
C ARG A 102 -2.97 -5.17 7.73
N PRO A 103 -1.84 -5.40 8.41
CA PRO A 103 -0.91 -6.48 8.08
C PRO A 103 -1.58 -7.86 8.10
N GLN A 104 -1.19 -8.76 7.19
CA GLN A 104 -1.56 -10.16 7.26
C GLN A 104 -0.39 -10.98 7.80
N LEU A 105 -0.48 -11.43 9.04
CA LEU A 105 0.53 -12.28 9.64
C LEU A 105 0.18 -13.76 9.43
N PRO A 106 1.14 -14.61 9.04
CA PRO A 106 0.91 -16.06 8.95
C PRO A 106 0.79 -16.66 10.35
N ALA A 107 0.14 -17.82 10.46
CA ALA A 107 0.00 -18.53 11.74
C ALA A 107 1.35 -18.80 12.44
N ALA A 108 2.43 -18.96 11.65
CA ALA A 108 3.79 -19.12 12.16
C ALA A 108 4.25 -17.95 13.07
N ALA A 109 3.74 -16.73 12.87
CA ALA A 109 4.08 -15.57 13.69
C ALA A 109 3.69 -15.77 15.17
N GLN A 110 2.60 -16.51 15.43
CA GLN A 110 2.12 -16.80 16.78
C GLN A 110 2.86 -17.97 17.44
N GLN A 111 3.65 -18.73 16.67
CA GLN A 111 4.37 -19.92 17.13
C GLN A 111 5.83 -19.63 17.52
N LEU A 112 6.34 -18.45 17.13
CA LEU A 112 7.70 -18.03 17.46
C LEU A 112 7.82 -17.74 18.95
N ASP A 113 9.01 -18.00 19.49
CA ASP A 113 9.38 -17.59 20.84
C ASP A 113 9.19 -16.06 20.99
N PRO A 114 8.57 -15.59 22.09
CA PRO A 114 8.41 -14.16 22.37
C PRO A 114 9.72 -13.36 22.37
N ALA A 115 10.88 -14.01 22.51
CA ALA A 115 12.19 -13.37 22.39
C ALA A 115 12.54 -12.95 20.95
N VAL A 116 11.91 -13.54 19.93
CA VAL A 116 12.12 -13.16 18.52
C VAL A 116 11.41 -11.85 18.24
N HIS A 117 12.17 -10.84 17.81
CA HIS A 117 11.61 -9.54 17.49
C HIS A 117 10.83 -9.59 16.17
N GLN A 118 9.52 -9.46 16.24
CA GLN A 118 8.65 -9.49 15.06
C GLN A 118 8.13 -8.09 14.75
N PHE A 119 8.18 -7.69 13.47
CA PHE A 119 7.72 -6.38 13.05
C PHE A 119 7.17 -6.40 11.62
N HIS A 120 6.27 -5.46 11.31
CA HIS A 120 5.84 -5.18 9.95
C HIS A 120 6.50 -3.90 9.45
N SER A 121 6.51 -3.67 8.14
CA SER A 121 7.08 -2.43 7.56
C SER A 121 6.39 -1.14 7.99
N ALA A 122 5.24 -1.23 8.64
CA ALA A 122 4.51 -0.09 9.19
C ALA A 122 5.05 0.31 10.58
N ASP A 123 5.72 -0.61 11.27
CA ASP A 123 6.26 -0.45 12.63
C ASP A 123 7.78 -0.22 12.61
N HIS A 124 8.39 -0.22 11.42
CA HIS A 124 9.82 -0.06 11.22
C HIS A 124 10.16 1.34 10.74
N HIS A 125 11.09 2.01 11.43
CA HIS A 125 11.57 3.33 11.02
C HIS A 125 13.02 3.32 10.55
N ARG A 126 13.92 2.67 11.30
CA ARG A 126 15.37 2.68 11.05
C ARG A 126 16.00 1.32 11.36
N PRO A 127 17.14 0.96 10.73
CA PRO A 127 17.81 -0.31 11.01
C PRO A 127 18.16 -0.50 12.48
N ALA A 128 18.49 0.60 13.18
CA ALA A 128 18.85 0.59 14.60
C ALA A 128 17.69 0.17 15.54
N ASP A 129 16.45 0.16 15.05
CA ASP A 129 15.28 -0.27 15.82
C ASP A 129 15.22 -1.82 15.90
N VAL A 130 15.98 -2.53 15.05
CA VAL A 130 16.00 -4.00 14.99
C VAL A 130 17.18 -4.52 15.82
N PRO A 131 16.96 -5.49 16.73
CA PRO A 131 18.04 -6.03 17.56
C PRO A 131 19.13 -6.69 16.71
N PRO A 132 20.38 -6.74 17.19
CA PRO A 132 21.46 -7.43 16.51
C PRO A 132 21.13 -8.92 16.27
N GLY A 133 21.59 -9.46 15.14
CA GLY A 133 21.45 -10.86 14.80
C GLY A 133 20.86 -11.11 13.40
N PRO A 134 20.59 -12.37 13.04
CA PRO A 134 19.99 -12.73 11.77
C PRO A 134 18.55 -12.20 11.66
N VAL A 135 18.27 -11.49 10.57
CA VAL A 135 16.95 -10.96 10.24
C VAL A 135 16.38 -11.72 9.04
N LEU A 136 15.17 -12.26 9.20
CA LEU A 136 14.44 -12.85 8.10
C LEU A 136 13.38 -11.89 7.56
N VAL A 137 13.47 -11.59 6.27
CA VAL A 137 12.45 -10.81 5.57
C VAL A 137 11.51 -11.77 4.85
N VAL A 138 10.25 -11.84 5.27
CA VAL A 138 9.26 -12.76 4.70
C VAL A 138 8.38 -12.02 3.68
N GLY A 139 8.66 -12.20 2.39
CA GLY A 139 7.96 -11.57 1.28
C GLY A 139 8.92 -11.06 0.19
N GLY A 140 8.49 -11.09 -1.07
CA GLY A 140 9.32 -10.77 -2.24
C GLY A 140 8.90 -9.53 -3.03
N GLY A 141 8.19 -8.58 -2.39
CA GLY A 141 7.71 -7.36 -3.05
C GLY A 141 8.68 -6.17 -2.93
N ASN A 142 8.36 -5.04 -3.57
CA ASN A 142 9.19 -3.83 -3.56
C ASN A 142 9.54 -3.34 -2.15
N SER A 143 8.58 -3.32 -1.22
CA SER A 143 8.84 -2.92 0.18
C SER A 143 9.80 -3.87 0.89
N ALA A 144 9.65 -5.18 0.68
CA ALA A 144 10.56 -6.18 1.25
C ALA A 144 11.98 -6.00 0.70
N ALA A 145 12.10 -5.69 -0.58
CA ALA A 145 13.40 -5.47 -1.21
C ALA A 145 14.13 -4.23 -0.69
N GLN A 146 13.42 -3.09 -0.57
CA GLN A 146 14.02 -1.87 -0.01
C GLN A 146 14.45 -2.07 1.45
N LEU A 147 13.61 -2.70 2.27
CA LEU A 147 13.93 -2.96 3.68
C LEU A 147 15.05 -3.99 3.84
N ALA A 148 15.11 -5.02 2.99
CA ALA A 148 16.23 -5.96 2.99
C ALA A 148 17.56 -5.27 2.67
N VAL A 149 17.56 -4.35 1.69
CA VAL A 149 18.75 -3.55 1.35
C VAL A 149 19.15 -2.63 2.50
N GLU A 150 18.20 -1.97 3.14
CA GLU A 150 18.45 -1.11 4.30
C GLU A 150 19.04 -1.91 5.48
N LEU A 151 18.40 -3.02 5.84
CA LEU A 151 18.80 -3.85 6.99
C LEU A 151 20.14 -4.54 6.74
N ALA A 152 20.48 -4.88 5.49
CA ALA A 152 21.76 -5.50 5.15
C ALA A 152 22.97 -4.59 5.43
N ALA A 153 22.76 -3.29 5.66
CA ALA A 153 23.83 -2.39 6.07
C ALA A 153 24.35 -2.68 7.49
N THR A 154 23.51 -3.29 8.35
CA THR A 154 23.81 -3.50 9.79
C THR A 154 23.56 -4.92 10.27
N HIS A 155 22.82 -5.74 9.53
CA HIS A 155 22.37 -7.06 9.94
C HIS A 155 22.66 -8.12 8.87
N GLN A 156 22.75 -9.38 9.30
CA GLN A 156 22.71 -10.51 8.38
C GLN A 156 21.27 -10.73 7.93
N VAL A 157 20.97 -10.51 6.65
CA VAL A 157 19.61 -10.57 6.13
C VAL A 157 19.44 -11.78 5.22
N THR A 158 18.36 -12.52 5.44
CA THR A 158 17.85 -13.53 4.50
C THR A 158 16.43 -13.17 4.08
N VAL A 159 16.14 -13.22 2.78
CA VAL A 159 14.78 -13.02 2.25
C VAL A 159 14.17 -14.37 1.91
N VAL A 160 12.93 -14.59 2.34
CA VAL A 160 12.12 -15.75 1.98
C VAL A 160 10.93 -15.30 1.14
N ALA A 161 10.76 -15.89 -0.04
CA ALA A 161 9.59 -15.64 -0.86
C ALA A 161 9.16 -16.87 -1.68
N PRO A 162 7.87 -16.99 -2.06
CA PRO A 162 7.38 -18.19 -2.75
C PRO A 162 7.91 -18.37 -4.18
N ARG A 163 8.57 -17.36 -4.73
CA ARG A 163 9.03 -17.32 -6.13
C ARG A 163 10.31 -16.52 -6.20
N GLU A 164 11.16 -16.86 -7.16
CA GLU A 164 12.31 -16.05 -7.51
C GLU A 164 11.89 -14.62 -7.90
N PRO A 165 12.63 -13.60 -7.43
CA PRO A 165 12.29 -12.22 -7.68
C PRO A 165 12.66 -11.86 -9.12
N ARG A 166 11.79 -11.07 -9.75
CA ARG A 166 12.09 -10.46 -11.05
C ARG A 166 12.53 -9.03 -10.82
N PHE A 167 13.82 -8.77 -11.04
CA PHE A 167 14.39 -7.43 -10.95
C PHE A 167 14.25 -6.69 -12.28
N LEU A 168 13.73 -5.47 -12.24
CA LEU A 168 13.70 -4.56 -13.38
C LEU A 168 14.57 -3.34 -13.07
N PRO A 169 15.46 -2.92 -13.99
CA PRO A 169 16.26 -1.73 -13.76
C PRO A 169 15.37 -0.49 -13.74
N GLU A 170 15.71 0.50 -12.91
CA GLU A 170 14.98 1.76 -12.83
C GLU A 170 15.02 2.56 -14.13
N ARG A 171 16.03 2.30 -14.98
CA ARG A 171 16.20 2.88 -16.31
C ARG A 171 16.44 1.78 -17.34
N ARG A 172 15.81 1.92 -18.50
CA ARG A 172 16.06 1.11 -19.71
C ARG A 172 16.48 2.06 -20.84
N TRP A 173 17.66 1.82 -21.42
CA TRP A 173 18.26 2.67 -22.46
C TRP A 173 18.37 4.15 -22.07
N GLY A 174 18.79 4.43 -20.83
CA GLY A 174 18.90 5.80 -20.31
C GLY A 174 17.56 6.47 -19.99
N VAL A 175 16.43 5.84 -20.28
CA VAL A 175 15.09 6.37 -19.98
C VAL A 175 14.49 5.63 -18.79
N GLY A 176 13.87 6.35 -17.85
CA GLY A 176 13.24 5.74 -16.68
C GLY A 176 12.19 4.69 -17.06
N LEU A 177 12.22 3.52 -16.42
CA LEU A 177 11.30 2.40 -16.68
C LEU A 177 9.84 2.83 -16.64
N TYR A 178 9.48 3.69 -15.69
CA TYR A 178 8.12 4.22 -15.57
C TYR A 178 7.62 4.88 -16.86
N TRP A 179 8.49 5.56 -17.61
CA TRP A 179 8.14 6.17 -18.89
C TRP A 179 7.80 5.12 -19.95
N TRP A 180 8.52 4.00 -20.01
CA TRP A 180 8.19 2.88 -20.88
C TRP A 180 6.88 2.19 -20.49
N LEU A 181 6.63 2.03 -19.19
CA LEU A 181 5.39 1.46 -18.68
C LEU A 181 4.17 2.35 -19.01
N LEU A 182 4.35 3.67 -19.00
CA LEU A 182 3.36 4.62 -19.48
C LEU A 182 3.15 4.52 -21.00
N LEU A 183 4.23 4.61 -21.78
CA LEU A 183 4.18 4.64 -23.24
C LEU A 183 3.57 3.36 -23.83
N SER A 184 3.91 2.20 -23.27
CA SER A 184 3.35 0.91 -23.68
C SER A 184 1.85 0.75 -23.38
N GLY A 185 1.24 1.71 -22.66
CA GLY A 185 -0.15 1.64 -22.25
C GLY A 185 -0.41 0.65 -21.11
N LEU A 186 0.62 -0.05 -20.60
CA LEU A 186 0.47 -1.08 -19.57
C LEU A 186 -0.15 -0.53 -18.30
N LEU A 187 0.33 0.62 -17.82
CA LEU A 187 -0.23 1.28 -16.61
C LEU A 187 -1.69 1.73 -16.82
N ASN A 188 -2.02 2.12 -18.05
CA ASN A 188 -3.35 2.62 -18.42
C ASN A 188 -4.35 1.52 -18.81
N ALA A 189 -3.91 0.26 -18.88
CA ALA A 189 -4.75 -0.85 -19.29
C ALA A 189 -5.90 -1.09 -18.28
N GLY A 190 -7.10 -1.34 -18.81
CA GLY A 190 -8.29 -1.62 -18.00
C GLY A 190 -8.09 -2.85 -17.11
N SER A 191 -8.65 -2.82 -15.91
CA SER A 191 -8.48 -3.89 -14.92
C SER A 191 -9.08 -5.23 -15.34
N ASP A 192 -9.94 -5.25 -16.35
CA ASP A 192 -10.55 -6.42 -17.00
C ASP A 192 -9.80 -6.91 -18.27
N SER A 193 -8.78 -6.16 -18.72
CA SER A 193 -8.04 -6.44 -19.95
C SER A 193 -7.12 -7.67 -19.87
N GLN A 194 -6.77 -8.23 -21.03
CA GLN A 194 -5.77 -9.31 -21.13
C GLN A 194 -4.40 -8.87 -20.60
N VAL A 195 -4.03 -7.61 -20.81
CA VAL A 195 -2.78 -7.04 -20.30
C VAL A 195 -2.78 -7.08 -18.77
N ALA A 196 -3.84 -6.57 -18.12
CA ALA A 196 -3.96 -6.59 -16.66
C ALA A 196 -3.96 -8.02 -16.09
N ARG A 197 -4.66 -8.96 -16.75
CA ARG A 197 -4.59 -10.39 -16.39
C ARG A 197 -3.17 -10.94 -16.47
N GLY A 198 -2.43 -10.61 -17.53
CA GLY A 198 -1.05 -11.01 -17.71
C GLY A 198 -0.11 -10.44 -16.66
N VAL A 199 -0.30 -9.18 -16.25
CA VAL A 199 0.48 -8.56 -15.16
C VAL A 199 0.19 -9.26 -13.83
N ARG A 200 -1.08 -9.44 -13.46
CA ARG A 200 -1.45 -10.15 -12.21
C ARG A 200 -0.90 -11.57 -12.13
N ARG A 201 -0.95 -12.32 -13.23
CA ARG A 201 -0.38 -13.67 -13.30
C ARG A 201 1.12 -13.70 -13.08
N ARG A 202 1.85 -12.71 -13.62
CA ARG A 202 3.30 -12.60 -13.49
C ARG A 202 3.74 -12.13 -12.09
N GLY A 203 2.86 -11.47 -11.35
CA GLY A 203 3.17 -10.84 -10.08
C GLY A 203 3.99 -9.56 -10.24
N ASP A 204 4.18 -8.85 -9.14
CA ASP A 204 4.95 -7.61 -9.11
C ASP A 204 6.44 -7.90 -9.31
N ALA A 205 7.07 -7.06 -10.12
CA ALA A 205 8.52 -7.03 -10.23
C ALA A 205 9.12 -6.10 -9.17
N ILE A 206 10.32 -6.42 -8.70
CA ILE A 206 11.11 -5.51 -7.88
C ILE A 206 11.79 -4.51 -8.80
N ILE A 207 11.53 -3.23 -8.56
CA ILE A 207 12.15 -2.13 -9.30
C ILE A 207 13.46 -1.77 -8.61
N GLY A 208 14.54 -1.73 -9.38
CA GLY A 208 15.89 -1.57 -8.88
C GLY A 208 16.71 -2.86 -8.94
N ARG A 209 18.03 -2.72 -8.74
CA ARG A 209 18.99 -3.83 -8.76
C ARG A 209 19.82 -3.94 -7.49
N ASP A 210 19.56 -3.13 -6.47
CA ASP A 210 20.40 -3.11 -5.27
C ASP A 210 20.31 -4.42 -4.49
N LEU A 211 19.08 -4.93 -4.24
CA LEU A 211 18.91 -6.25 -3.65
C LEU A 211 19.51 -7.36 -4.53
N ALA A 212 19.37 -7.25 -5.85
CA ALA A 212 19.96 -8.23 -6.77
C ALA A 212 21.49 -8.28 -6.61
N ARG A 213 22.15 -7.13 -6.55
CA ARG A 213 23.60 -7.03 -6.33
C ARG A 213 23.99 -7.63 -4.98
N LEU A 214 23.33 -7.22 -3.89
CA LEU A 214 23.62 -7.78 -2.56
C LEU A 214 23.41 -9.30 -2.48
N ARG A 215 22.42 -9.83 -3.19
CA ARG A 215 22.21 -11.28 -3.29
C ARG A 215 23.32 -11.95 -4.11
N ASP A 216 23.64 -11.40 -5.28
CA ASP A 216 24.64 -11.96 -6.18
C ASP A 216 26.05 -11.93 -5.54
N ASP A 217 26.32 -10.93 -4.70
CA ASP A 217 27.55 -10.79 -3.91
C ASP A 217 27.54 -11.61 -2.61
N GLY A 218 26.43 -12.29 -2.28
CA GLY A 218 26.28 -13.11 -1.08
C GLY A 218 26.05 -12.35 0.23
N ALA A 219 25.93 -11.03 0.19
CA ALA A 219 25.64 -10.18 1.35
C ALA A 219 24.21 -10.34 1.87
N VAL A 220 23.27 -10.74 1.01
CA VAL A 220 21.88 -11.06 1.39
C VAL A 220 21.52 -12.46 0.91
N GLY A 221 21.07 -13.31 1.84
CA GLY A 221 20.56 -14.64 1.53
C GLY A 221 19.21 -14.59 0.83
N TRP A 222 18.94 -15.57 -0.04
CA TRP A 222 17.62 -15.76 -0.66
C TRP A 222 17.18 -17.21 -0.55
N LEU A 223 15.97 -17.42 -0.04
CA LEU A 223 15.34 -18.74 0.04
C LEU A 223 14.00 -18.70 -0.68
N THR A 224 13.87 -19.52 -1.72
CA THR A 224 12.59 -19.74 -2.37
C THR A 224 11.79 -20.75 -1.55
N GLY A 225 10.61 -20.34 -1.06
CA GLY A 225 9.74 -21.14 -0.21
C GLY A 225 8.67 -20.31 0.51
N ARG A 226 7.81 -20.98 1.28
CA ARG A 226 6.79 -20.37 2.15
C ARG A 226 7.06 -20.72 3.59
N VAL A 227 6.95 -19.75 4.48
CA VAL A 227 6.93 -20.00 5.91
C VAL A 227 5.61 -20.68 6.28
N VAL A 228 5.67 -21.89 6.83
CA VAL A 228 4.50 -22.72 7.18
C VAL A 228 4.38 -23.01 8.67
N GLY A 229 5.41 -22.72 9.46
CA GLY A 229 5.38 -22.87 10.91
C GLY A 229 6.59 -22.26 11.58
N ALA A 230 6.61 -22.30 12.91
CA ALA A 230 7.74 -21.92 13.73
C ALA A 230 7.91 -22.86 14.92
N GLN A 231 9.12 -22.91 15.47
CA GLN A 231 9.41 -23.60 16.72
C GLN A 231 10.59 -22.91 17.41
N GLY A 232 10.40 -22.43 18.64
CA GLY A 232 11.42 -21.64 19.33
C GLY A 232 11.79 -20.40 18.52
N THR A 233 13.08 -20.23 18.24
CA THR A 233 13.64 -19.14 17.44
C THR A 233 13.74 -19.46 15.95
N ALA A 234 13.21 -20.60 15.49
CA ALA A 234 13.31 -21.05 14.11
C ALA A 234 11.98 -20.95 13.35
N LEU A 235 12.05 -20.50 12.09
CA LEU A 235 10.95 -20.59 11.13
C LEU A 235 11.12 -21.81 10.22
N ARG A 236 10.03 -22.54 9.97
CA ARG A 236 10.00 -23.71 9.08
C ARG A 236 9.39 -23.35 7.73
N LEU A 237 10.08 -23.74 6.66
CA LEU A 237 9.65 -23.59 5.28
C LEU A 237 8.81 -24.79 4.81
N ASP A 238 8.07 -24.61 3.72
CA ASP A 238 7.21 -25.62 3.09
C ASP A 238 7.97 -26.84 2.56
N ASP A 239 9.27 -26.72 2.32
CA ASP A 239 10.16 -27.84 1.96
C ASP A 239 10.87 -28.49 3.15
N GLY A 240 10.51 -28.09 4.38
CA GLY A 240 11.05 -28.65 5.62
C GLY A 240 12.34 -28.00 6.13
N ARG A 241 12.98 -27.09 5.37
CA ARG A 241 14.12 -26.32 5.88
C ARG A 241 13.71 -25.44 7.06
N THR A 242 14.64 -25.24 7.99
CA THR A 242 14.46 -24.33 9.14
C THR A 242 15.46 -23.19 9.07
N VAL A 243 15.04 -22.01 9.55
CA VAL A 243 15.86 -20.80 9.56
C VAL A 243 15.82 -20.18 10.95
N GLU A 244 16.97 -20.11 11.62
CA GLU A 244 17.13 -19.43 12.90
C GLU A 244 17.10 -17.92 12.73
N VAL A 245 16.39 -17.23 13.61
CA VAL A 245 16.15 -15.78 13.50
C VAL A 245 16.22 -15.09 14.86
N SER A 246 16.79 -13.89 14.88
CA SER A 246 16.66 -12.96 16.01
C SER A 246 15.52 -11.97 15.76
N ALA A 247 15.24 -11.67 14.49
CA ALA A 247 14.12 -10.82 14.11
C ALA A 247 13.47 -11.25 12.78
N VAL A 248 12.19 -10.92 12.64
CA VAL A 248 11.40 -11.23 11.44
C VAL A 248 10.65 -9.99 10.97
N LEU A 249 10.92 -9.58 9.74
CA LEU A 249 10.14 -8.59 9.00
C LEU A 249 9.04 -9.30 8.21
N TRP A 250 7.79 -9.10 8.62
CA TRP A 250 6.63 -9.62 7.91
C TRP A 250 6.22 -8.70 6.75
N ARG A 251 6.39 -9.17 5.52
CA ARG A 251 5.88 -8.55 4.27
C ARG A 251 4.99 -9.53 3.50
N THR A 252 4.15 -10.24 4.24
CA THR A 252 3.25 -11.31 3.80
C THR A 252 1.92 -10.84 3.21
N GLY A 253 1.74 -9.53 3.06
CA GLY A 253 0.52 -8.92 2.52
C GLY A 253 -0.14 -7.98 3.53
N SER A 254 -1.12 -7.21 3.04
CA SER A 254 -1.93 -6.33 3.87
C SER A 254 -3.33 -6.24 3.28
N LEU A 255 -4.32 -6.09 4.15
CA LEU A 255 -5.72 -5.87 3.80
C LEU A 255 -6.15 -4.45 4.16
N PRO A 256 -7.26 -3.97 3.58
CA PRO A 256 -7.88 -2.75 4.07
C PRO A 256 -8.46 -2.99 5.46
N GLU A 257 -8.33 -1.99 6.33
CA GLU A 257 -8.99 -1.94 7.63
C GLU A 257 -10.43 -1.45 7.44
N THR A 258 -11.36 -2.39 7.54
CA THR A 258 -12.78 -2.21 7.22
C THR A 258 -13.69 -2.55 8.39
N GLY A 259 -13.16 -2.95 9.56
CA GLY A 259 -13.96 -3.39 10.70
C GLY A 259 -14.86 -2.31 11.30
N TRP A 260 -14.57 -1.04 11.00
CA TRP A 260 -15.39 0.11 11.40
C TRP A 260 -16.53 0.39 10.41
N ILE A 261 -16.62 -0.30 9.27
CA ILE A 261 -17.65 -0.08 8.25
C ILE A 261 -18.83 -1.01 8.52
N ASP A 262 -19.83 -0.49 9.22
CA ASP A 262 -21.07 -1.17 9.56
C ASP A 262 -22.20 -0.73 8.60
N VAL A 263 -22.00 -1.05 7.32
CA VAL A 263 -22.94 -0.75 6.25
C VAL A 263 -23.24 -2.04 5.48
N PRO A 264 -24.44 -2.64 5.67
CA PRO A 264 -24.81 -3.85 4.97
C PRO A 264 -24.69 -3.72 3.45
N GLY A 265 -24.05 -4.70 2.81
CA GLY A 265 -23.80 -4.74 1.37
C GLY A 265 -22.60 -3.92 0.88
N ALA A 266 -21.85 -3.26 1.78
CA ALA A 266 -20.62 -2.55 1.43
C ALA A 266 -19.39 -3.47 1.33
N LEU A 267 -19.38 -4.54 2.13
CA LEU A 267 -18.28 -5.51 2.24
C LEU A 267 -18.77 -6.92 1.90
N ASP A 268 -17.86 -7.77 1.42
CA ASP A 268 -18.11 -9.20 1.22
C ASP A 268 -17.94 -10.00 2.51
N ASP A 269 -18.14 -11.31 2.45
CA ASP A 269 -18.02 -12.22 3.60
C ASP A 269 -16.60 -12.27 4.19
N ALA A 270 -15.58 -11.85 3.43
CA ALA A 270 -14.21 -11.72 3.88
C ALA A 270 -13.90 -10.32 4.45
N GLY A 271 -14.89 -9.43 4.52
CA GLY A 271 -14.75 -8.06 4.97
C GLY A 271 -14.06 -7.15 3.96
N LEU A 272 -13.97 -7.54 2.68
CA LEU A 272 -13.32 -6.76 1.64
C LEU A 272 -14.31 -5.82 0.93
N PRO A 273 -13.86 -4.65 0.45
CA PRO A 273 -14.69 -3.71 -0.29
C PRO A 273 -15.40 -4.32 -1.50
N MET A 274 -16.74 -4.33 -1.49
CA MET A 274 -17.54 -4.67 -2.68
C MET A 274 -17.68 -3.44 -3.57
N HIS A 275 -17.27 -3.56 -4.83
CA HIS A 275 -17.42 -2.46 -5.79
C HIS A 275 -17.42 -2.89 -7.27
N ASP A 276 -18.14 -2.13 -8.11
CA ASP A 276 -17.85 -2.05 -9.55
C ASP A 276 -17.06 -0.78 -9.84
N ARG A 277 -15.75 -0.97 -10.05
CA ARG A 277 -14.82 0.09 -10.41
C ARG A 277 -14.99 1.33 -9.50
N GLY A 278 -15.00 1.12 -8.19
CA GLY A 278 -15.20 2.16 -7.15
C GLY A 278 -16.64 2.50 -6.77
N ALA A 279 -17.67 2.04 -7.49
CA ALA A 279 -19.06 2.22 -7.01
C ALA A 279 -19.44 1.06 -6.09
N SER A 280 -19.88 1.35 -4.87
CA SER A 280 -20.44 0.33 -3.98
C SER A 280 -21.81 -0.13 -4.49
N PRO A 281 -22.23 -1.38 -4.20
CA PRO A 281 -23.64 -1.78 -4.32
C PRO A 281 -24.58 -0.92 -3.47
N VAL A 282 -24.05 -0.30 -2.40
CA VAL A 282 -24.81 0.59 -1.52
C VAL A 282 -24.93 2.00 -2.14
N PRO A 283 -26.15 2.48 -2.46
CA PRO A 283 -26.32 3.78 -3.07
C PRO A 283 -25.77 4.91 -2.20
N GLY A 284 -24.93 5.75 -2.80
CA GLY A 284 -24.28 6.88 -2.14
C GLY A 284 -22.94 6.55 -1.47
N LEU A 285 -22.52 5.29 -1.47
CA LEU A 285 -21.20 4.87 -0.98
C LEU A 285 -20.26 4.60 -2.17
N HIS A 286 -19.03 5.10 -2.09
CA HIS A 286 -18.02 4.93 -3.12
C HIS A 286 -16.66 4.59 -2.51
N TRP A 287 -15.83 3.89 -3.28
CA TRP A 287 -14.47 3.49 -2.91
C TRP A 287 -13.44 4.19 -3.79
N MET A 288 -12.29 4.54 -3.20
CA MET A 288 -11.21 5.24 -3.88
C MET A 288 -9.84 4.68 -3.48
N GLY A 289 -8.94 4.62 -4.46
CA GLY A 289 -7.53 4.25 -4.24
C GLY A 289 -7.29 2.74 -4.12
N LEU A 290 -8.25 1.91 -4.55
CA LEU A 290 -8.11 0.46 -4.49
C LEU A 290 -7.19 -0.07 -5.62
N PRO A 291 -6.42 -1.15 -5.38
CA PRO A 291 -5.63 -1.79 -6.42
C PRO A 291 -6.55 -2.30 -7.51
N TRP A 292 -6.18 -2.10 -8.77
CA TRP A 292 -6.95 -2.56 -9.92
C TRP A 292 -8.39 -2.02 -10.00
N GLN A 293 -8.69 -0.88 -9.35
CA GLN A 293 -10.03 -0.30 -9.29
C GLN A 293 -10.65 -0.10 -10.68
N THR A 294 -10.02 0.69 -11.55
CA THR A 294 -10.35 0.68 -12.99
C THR A 294 -9.20 0.22 -13.86
N ARG A 295 -7.96 0.37 -13.39
CA ARG A 295 -6.73 0.18 -14.19
C ARG A 295 -5.58 -0.35 -13.34
N VAL A 296 -4.52 -0.74 -14.03
CA VAL A 296 -3.29 -1.23 -13.40
C VAL A 296 -2.70 -0.22 -12.42
N ASN A 297 -2.71 1.08 -12.74
CA ASN A 297 -2.14 2.13 -11.89
C ASN A 297 -3.14 2.80 -10.91
N SER A 298 -4.35 2.25 -10.71
CA SER A 298 -5.40 2.88 -9.89
C SER A 298 -4.97 3.25 -8.46
N SER A 299 -4.13 2.43 -7.82
CA SER A 299 -3.63 2.65 -6.45
C SER A 299 -2.29 3.41 -6.40
N ILE A 300 -1.87 4.01 -7.52
CA ILE A 300 -0.64 4.80 -7.63
C ILE A 300 -1.04 6.27 -7.85
N ILE A 301 -0.22 7.21 -7.35
CA ILE A 301 -0.49 8.67 -7.43
C ILE A 301 -0.83 9.13 -8.85
N ASP A 302 -0.12 8.65 -9.87
CA ASP A 302 -0.35 8.96 -11.28
C ASP A 302 -1.72 8.49 -11.81
N GLY A 303 -2.27 7.41 -11.27
CA GLY A 303 -3.50 6.78 -11.78
C GLY A 303 -4.78 7.25 -11.09
N VAL A 304 -4.68 7.72 -9.83
CA VAL A 304 -5.85 7.98 -8.97
C VAL A 304 -6.79 9.07 -9.52
N ASP A 305 -6.28 10.04 -10.27
CA ASP A 305 -7.08 11.13 -10.85
C ASP A 305 -8.27 10.62 -11.67
N ARG A 306 -8.02 9.59 -12.50
CA ARG A 306 -9.05 9.09 -13.40
C ARG A 306 -10.21 8.46 -12.63
N ASP A 307 -9.89 7.76 -11.55
CA ASP A 307 -10.88 7.15 -10.65
C ASP A 307 -11.61 8.22 -9.83
N ALA A 308 -10.88 9.24 -9.35
CA ALA A 308 -11.42 10.40 -8.66
C ALA A 308 -12.43 11.16 -9.53
N ARG A 309 -12.08 11.50 -10.78
CA ARG A 309 -12.99 12.16 -11.73
C ARG A 309 -14.23 11.33 -12.02
N ARG A 310 -14.09 10.01 -12.17
CA ARG A 310 -15.22 9.11 -12.41
C ARG A 310 -16.17 9.09 -11.21
N THR A 311 -15.63 9.03 -10.01
CA THR A 311 -16.42 9.04 -8.76
C THR A 311 -17.09 10.40 -8.55
N ALA A 312 -16.38 11.50 -8.78
CA ALA A 312 -16.94 12.85 -8.72
C ALA A 312 -18.10 13.05 -9.70
N ARG A 313 -17.98 12.54 -10.94
CA ARG A 313 -19.09 12.55 -11.91
C ARG A 313 -20.29 11.75 -11.41
N ARG A 314 -20.09 10.53 -10.89
CA ARG A 314 -21.18 9.71 -10.31
C ARG A 314 -21.91 10.43 -9.17
N ILE A 315 -21.17 11.11 -8.30
CA ILE A 315 -21.75 11.87 -7.18
C ILE A 315 -22.54 13.08 -7.70
N ARG A 316 -21.98 13.83 -8.65
CA ARG A 316 -22.63 15.01 -9.25
C ARG A 316 -23.88 14.66 -10.04
N ASP A 317 -23.78 13.64 -10.89
CA ASP A 317 -24.84 13.28 -11.85
C ASP A 317 -26.02 12.59 -11.15
N GLY A 318 -25.78 12.03 -9.95
CA GLY A 318 -26.82 11.59 -9.01
C GLY A 318 -27.71 10.47 -9.54
N VAL A 319 -27.80 9.36 -8.80
CA VAL A 319 -29.05 8.60 -8.81
C VAL A 319 -30.12 9.55 -8.28
N PRO A 320 -31.18 9.88 -9.04
CA PRO A 320 -32.31 10.61 -8.49
C PRO A 320 -32.83 9.82 -7.29
N ALA A 321 -33.22 10.50 -6.21
CA ALA A 321 -34.13 9.87 -5.26
C ALA A 321 -35.33 9.39 -6.08
N LEU A 322 -35.56 8.08 -6.15
CA LEU A 322 -36.87 7.57 -6.52
C LEU A 322 -37.82 7.95 -5.38
N GLY A 323 -38.28 9.20 -5.43
CA GLY A 323 -39.43 9.70 -4.72
C GLY A 323 -40.63 9.60 -5.64
N LYS A 324 -41.66 8.91 -5.15
CA LYS A 324 -43.01 8.84 -5.72
C LYS A 324 -43.58 10.23 -5.97
#